data_AF-A0A7G6K7T9-F1
#
_entry.id   AF-A0A7G6K7T9-F1
#
_cell.length_a   1.000
_cell.length_b   1.000
_cell.length_c   1.000
_cell.angle_alpha   90.00
_cell.angle_beta   90.00
_cell.angle_gamma   90.00
#
_symmetry.space_group_name_H-M   'P 1'
#
loop_
_entity.id
_entity.type
_entity.pdbx_description
1 polymer ?
#
loop_
_entity_poly.entity_id
_entity_poly.type
_entity_poly.pdbx_seq_one_letter_code
_entity_poly.pdbx_strand_id
1 'polypeptide(L)'
;MQVTMQHALKLFWRPKAIELEDDGVMSYEKVEIIRRNDGSIRFNNKMPYHVTLGYIGTNGITMLPQTQSLMVTPYSHADTQFKNVPSAFQVGYINDFGGLSFYEINCPTVNNSCNVSVAKRDK
;
A
#
# COMPACT_ATOMS: atom_id res chain seq x y z
N MET A 1 -27.35 -27.12 15.05
CA MET A 1 -26.05 -26.46 14.79
C MET A 1 -26.34 -24.97 14.64
N GLN A 2 -25.76 -24.11 15.47
CA GLN A 2 -25.98 -22.66 15.42
C GLN A 2 -24.70 -21.99 14.94
N VAL A 3 -24.83 -21.07 13.98
CA VAL A 3 -23.72 -20.29 13.43
C VAL A 3 -24.02 -18.82 13.66
N THR A 4 -23.01 -18.06 14.06
CA THR A 4 -23.08 -16.60 14.23
C THR A 4 -21.90 -15.96 13.53
N MET A 5 -22.14 -14.82 12.87
CA MET A 5 -21.12 -14.06 12.17
C MET A 5 -20.55 -12.97 13.09
N GLN A 6 -19.23 -12.85 13.11
CA GLN A 6 -18.50 -11.78 13.78
C GLN A 6 -17.75 -10.95 12.74
N HIS A 7 -17.81 -9.63 12.86
CA HIS A 7 -17.02 -8.70 12.06
C HIS A 7 -16.05 -7.91 12.93
N ALA A 8 -14.88 -7.59 12.36
CA ALA A 8 -13.93 -6.67 12.93
C ALA A 8 -13.53 -5.66 11.85
N LEU A 9 -13.67 -4.38 12.16
CA LEU A 9 -13.33 -3.26 11.28
C LEU A 9 -12.30 -2.37 11.98
N LYS A 10 -11.47 -1.70 11.21
CA LYS A 10 -10.52 -0.72 11.75
C LYS A 10 -11.25 0.60 11.99
N LEU A 11 -11.09 1.18 13.19
CA LEU A 11 -11.56 2.51 13.53
C LEU A 11 -10.35 3.44 13.67
N PHE A 12 -10.25 4.43 12.78
CA PHE A 12 -9.16 5.40 12.80
C PHE A 12 -9.67 6.74 13.35
N TRP A 13 -9.09 7.18 14.47
CA TRP A 13 -9.30 8.54 14.95
C TRP A 13 -8.40 9.50 14.17
N ARG A 14 -9.00 10.49 13.49
CA ARG A 14 -8.28 11.53 12.73
C ARG A 14 -8.45 12.89 13.42
N PRO A 15 -7.40 13.44 14.06
CA PRO A 15 -7.47 14.77 14.64
C PRO A 15 -7.66 15.85 13.57
N LYS A 16 -8.33 16.95 13.95
CA LYS A 16 -8.64 18.09 13.07
C LYS A 16 -7.41 18.71 12.40
N ALA A 17 -6.25 18.66 13.06
CA ALA A 17 -5.00 19.21 12.52
C ALA A 17 -4.47 18.46 11.27
N ILE A 18 -4.96 17.25 11.00
CA ILE A 18 -4.59 16.43 9.85
C ILE A 18 -5.82 16.00 9.05
N GLU A 19 -6.89 16.80 9.12
CA GLU A 19 -8.06 16.61 8.25
C GLU A 19 -7.64 16.75 6.78
N LEU A 20 -8.31 16.01 5.90
CA LEU A 20 -8.04 16.09 4.47
C LEU A 20 -8.71 17.34 3.90
N GLU A 21 -8.05 18.01 2.96
CA GLU A 21 -8.64 19.13 2.22
C GLU A 21 -9.70 18.64 1.22
N ASP A 22 -10.41 19.58 0.57
CA ASP A 22 -11.63 19.30 -0.20
C ASP A 22 -11.43 18.26 -1.33
N ASP A 23 -12.38 17.31 -1.36
CA ASP A 23 -12.43 15.99 -2.03
C ASP A 23 -12.24 14.79 -1.09
N GLY A 24 -11.55 14.97 0.03
CA GLY A 24 -11.40 13.96 1.09
C GLY A 24 -10.66 12.69 0.66
N VAL A 25 -9.97 12.68 -0.48
CA VAL A 25 -9.26 11.50 -0.98
C VAL A 25 -7.77 11.59 -0.66
N MET A 26 -7.27 10.65 0.14
CA MET A 26 -5.83 10.56 0.41
C MET A 26 -5.04 10.14 -0.84
N SER A 27 -3.99 10.88 -1.15
CA SER A 27 -2.93 10.43 -2.06
C SER A 27 -1.84 9.66 -1.29
N TYR A 28 -1.47 8.49 -1.81
CA TYR A 28 -0.45 7.60 -1.23
C TYR A 28 0.95 7.75 -1.85
N GLU A 29 1.17 8.77 -2.69
CA GLU A 29 2.47 9.01 -3.35
C GLU A 29 3.62 9.26 -2.37
N LYS A 30 3.30 9.73 -1.16
CA LYS A 30 4.27 9.98 -0.08
C LYS A 30 4.71 8.70 0.66
N VAL A 31 4.19 7.53 0.27
CA VAL A 31 4.70 6.23 0.72
C VAL A 31 5.90 5.87 -0.14
N GLU A 32 7.08 5.97 0.44
CA GLU A 32 8.32 5.61 -0.22
C GLU A 32 8.50 4.09 -0.21
N ILE A 33 8.79 3.52 -1.37
CA ILE A 33 9.01 2.09 -1.52
C ILE A 33 10.48 1.85 -1.80
N ILE A 34 11.10 0.98 -1.00
CA ILE A 34 12.53 0.67 -1.06
C ILE A 34 12.69 -0.82 -1.24
N ARG A 35 13.39 -1.24 -2.28
CA ARG A 35 13.86 -2.61 -2.45
C ARG A 35 15.16 -2.80 -1.69
N ARG A 36 15.23 -3.81 -0.83
CA ARG A 36 16.43 -4.13 -0.04
C ARG A 36 17.27 -5.19 -0.74
N ASN A 37 18.52 -5.30 -0.32
CA ASN A 37 19.51 -6.21 -0.92
C ASN A 37 19.13 -7.69 -0.81
N ASP A 38 18.34 -8.07 0.20
CA ASP A 38 17.81 -9.43 0.38
C ASP A 38 16.56 -9.72 -0.48
N GLY A 39 16.16 -8.76 -1.34
CA GLY A 39 15.01 -8.86 -2.22
C GLY A 39 13.69 -8.40 -1.58
N SER A 40 13.68 -8.14 -0.27
CA SER A 40 12.50 -7.64 0.44
C SER A 40 12.12 -6.22 0.01
N ILE A 41 10.85 -5.88 0.20
CA ILE A 41 10.33 -4.54 -0.02
C ILE A 41 10.04 -3.90 1.33
N ARG A 42 10.53 -2.68 1.54
CA ARG A 42 10.20 -1.82 2.66
C ARG A 42 9.23 -0.74 2.20
N PHE A 43 8.12 -0.61 2.90
CA PHE A 43 7.17 0.49 2.75
C PHE A 43 7.42 1.50 3.84
N ASN A 44 7.82 2.72 3.48
CA ASN A 44 8.13 3.80 4.39
C ASN A 44 7.02 4.86 4.31
N ASN A 45 6.19 4.90 5.36
CA ASN A 45 5.06 5.80 5.45
C ASN A 45 5.47 7.13 6.08
N LYS A 46 5.60 8.16 5.25
CA LYS A 46 5.92 9.53 5.70
C LYS A 46 4.67 10.35 6.06
N MET A 47 3.48 9.75 6.02
CA MET A 47 2.21 10.43 6.24
C MET A 47 1.73 10.32 7.70
N PRO A 48 0.89 11.28 8.16
CA PRO A 48 0.23 11.20 9.45
C PRO A 48 -0.94 10.20 9.51
N TYR A 49 -1.09 9.32 8.51
CA TYR A 49 -2.21 8.40 8.38
C TYR A 49 -1.74 6.95 8.42
N HIS A 50 -2.60 6.05 8.90
CA HIS A 50 -2.38 4.62 8.74
C HIS A 50 -2.60 4.25 7.28
N VAL A 51 -1.61 3.61 6.66
CA VAL A 51 -1.70 3.17 5.26
C VAL A 51 -1.89 1.66 5.25
N THR A 52 -2.96 1.18 4.63
CA THR A 52 -3.19 -0.25 4.46
C THR A 52 -2.92 -0.65 3.02
N LEU A 53 -1.94 -1.54 2.84
CA LEU A 53 -1.64 -2.22 1.59
C LEU A 53 -2.60 -3.39 1.42
N GLY A 54 -3.48 -3.32 0.43
CA GLY A 54 -4.45 -4.36 0.11
C GLY A 54 -4.05 -5.26 -1.06
N TYR A 55 -3.15 -4.79 -1.93
CA TYR A 55 -2.77 -5.51 -3.13
C TYR A 55 -1.30 -5.28 -3.48
N ILE A 56 -0.62 -6.35 -3.91
CA ILE A 56 0.63 -6.29 -4.65
C ILE A 56 0.50 -7.27 -5.82
N GLY A 57 0.74 -6.81 -7.04
CA GLY A 57 0.74 -7.68 -8.21
C GLY A 57 1.19 -6.96 -9.46
N THR A 58 0.83 -7.46 -10.64
CA THR A 58 1.26 -6.89 -11.92
C THR A 58 0.12 -6.53 -12.86
N ASN A 59 -1.11 -6.92 -12.52
CA ASN A 59 -2.27 -6.83 -13.41
C ASN A 59 -3.51 -6.18 -12.76
N GLY A 60 -3.40 -5.70 -11.53
CA GLY A 60 -4.49 -5.12 -10.75
C GLY A 60 -5.58 -6.10 -10.28
N ILE A 61 -5.44 -7.40 -10.56
CA ILE A 61 -6.47 -8.42 -10.31
C ILE A 61 -5.94 -9.52 -9.38
N THR A 62 -4.79 -10.10 -9.72
CA THR A 62 -4.21 -11.24 -9.01
C THR A 62 -3.05 -10.77 -8.16
N MET A 63 -3.05 -11.13 -6.87
CA MET A 63 -1.92 -10.86 -5.99
C MET A 63 -0.73 -11.75 -6.36
N LEU A 64 0.48 -11.22 -6.22
CA LEU A 64 1.69 -12.02 -6.36
C LEU A 64 1.73 -13.12 -5.28
N PRO A 65 2.20 -14.33 -5.61
CA PRO A 65 2.32 -15.41 -4.63
C PRO A 65 3.16 -14.99 -3.43
N GLN A 66 2.80 -15.49 -2.24
CA GLN A 66 3.53 -15.22 -0.98
C GLN A 66 3.57 -13.73 -0.58
N THR A 67 2.77 -12.88 -1.22
CA THR A 67 2.51 -11.52 -0.75
C THR A 67 1.30 -11.51 0.17
N GLN A 68 1.26 -10.55 1.09
CA GLN A 68 0.17 -10.39 2.04
C GLN A 68 -0.16 -8.91 2.24
N SER A 69 -1.39 -8.63 2.68
CA SER A 69 -1.76 -7.29 3.10
C SER A 69 -1.04 -6.90 4.38
N LEU A 70 -0.74 -5.61 4.52
CA LEU A 70 -0.11 -5.07 5.73
C LEU A 70 -0.61 -3.66 5.99
N MET A 71 -0.42 -3.20 7.23
CA MET A 71 -0.70 -1.82 7.60
C MET A 71 0.57 -1.16 8.11
N VAL A 72 0.91 0.00 7.58
CA VAL A 72 2.01 0.84 8.06
C VAL A 72 1.43 1.95 8.90
N THR A 73 1.92 2.08 10.13
CA THR A 73 1.54 3.17 11.04
C THR A 73 2.10 4.51 10.54
N PRO A 74 1.54 5.65 11.00
CA PRO A 74 2.07 6.98 10.68
C PRO A 74 3.57 7.11 11.01
N TYR A 75 4.31 7.78 10.14
CA TYR A 75 5.74 8.08 10.32
C TYR A 75 6.63 6.86 10.66
N SER A 76 6.27 5.70 10.11
CA SER A 76 6.94 4.42 10.36
C SER A 76 7.18 3.67 9.06
N HIS A 77 7.81 2.50 9.15
CA HIS A 77 8.03 1.61 8.04
C HIS A 77 7.60 0.18 8.37
N ALA A 78 7.28 -0.58 7.32
CA ALA A 78 7.07 -2.01 7.39
C ALA A 78 8.01 -2.72 6.42
N ASP A 79 8.78 -3.67 6.94
CA ASP A 79 9.56 -4.61 6.14
C ASP A 79 8.69 -5.81 5.78
N THR A 80 8.75 -6.19 4.51
CA THR A 80 8.02 -7.37 4.01
C THR A 80 8.97 -8.55 3.86
N GLN A 81 8.43 -9.75 3.89
CA GLN A 81 9.19 -10.96 3.55
C GLN A 81 9.01 -11.37 2.09
N PHE A 82 8.49 -10.47 1.25
CA PHE A 82 8.16 -10.76 -0.15
C PHE A 82 9.44 -11.00 -0.92
N LYS A 83 9.52 -12.16 -1.56
CA LYS A 83 10.62 -12.53 -2.44
C LYS A 83 10.14 -12.55 -3.88
N ASN A 84 11.08 -12.41 -4.82
CA ASN A 84 10.81 -12.51 -6.26
C ASN A 84 9.76 -11.52 -6.80
N VAL A 85 9.56 -10.37 -6.14
CA VAL A 85 8.74 -9.29 -6.69
C VAL A 85 9.42 -8.78 -7.98
N PRO A 86 8.72 -8.57 -9.10
CA PRO A 86 9.33 -8.02 -10.30
C PRO A 86 9.91 -6.60 -10.10
N SER A 87 10.67 -6.09 -11.06
CA SER A 87 11.15 -4.69 -11.04
C SER A 87 10.02 -3.68 -11.23
N ALA A 88 9.06 -4.03 -12.09
CA ALA A 88 7.82 -3.29 -12.31
C ALA A 88 6.64 -4.06 -11.72
N PHE A 89 5.93 -3.45 -10.78
CA PHE A 89 4.76 -4.05 -10.14
C PHE A 89 3.75 -2.96 -9.75
N GLN A 90 2.59 -3.37 -9.30
CA GLN A 90 1.51 -2.51 -8.84
C GLN A 90 1.25 -2.73 -7.36
N VAL A 91 0.94 -1.63 -6.68
CA VAL A 91 0.52 -1.59 -5.29
C VAL A 91 -0.88 -1.00 -5.21
N GLY A 92 -1.79 -1.68 -4.52
CA GLY A 92 -3.12 -1.15 -4.22
C GLY A 92 -3.25 -0.82 -2.74
N TYR A 93 -3.52 0.44 -2.43
CA TYR A 93 -3.83 0.89 -1.08
C TYR A 93 -5.34 0.93 -0.84
N ILE A 94 -5.78 0.50 0.34
CA ILE A 94 -7.18 0.59 0.74
C ILE A 94 -7.46 2.01 1.21
N ASN A 95 -8.38 2.70 0.53
CA ASN A 95 -8.81 4.05 0.84
C ASN A 95 -9.90 4.11 1.93
N ASP A 96 -10.24 5.33 2.37
CA ASP A 96 -11.22 5.58 3.44
C ASP A 96 -12.62 5.03 3.11
N PHE A 97 -12.92 4.79 1.84
CA PHE A 97 -14.17 4.21 1.36
C PHE A 97 -14.12 2.69 1.16
N GLY A 98 -13.00 2.05 1.51
CA GLY A 98 -12.78 0.60 1.35
C GLY A 98 -12.39 0.15 -0.07
N GLY A 99 -12.22 1.09 -1.02
CA GLY A 99 -11.75 0.80 -2.37
C GLY A 99 -10.23 0.71 -2.48
N LEU A 100 -9.73 0.17 -3.60
CA LEU A 100 -8.29 0.11 -3.90
C LEU A 100 -7.87 1.27 -4.82
N SER A 101 -6.91 2.06 -4.36
CA SER A 101 -6.17 3.04 -5.15
C SER A 101 -4.87 2.42 -5.63
N PHE A 102 -4.73 2.23 -6.96
CA PHE A 102 -3.60 1.53 -7.57
C PHE A 102 -2.48 2.49 -7.99
N TYR A 103 -1.25 2.07 -7.71
CA TYR A 103 -0.01 2.76 -8.08
C TYR A 103 0.92 1.80 -8.80
N GLU A 104 1.56 2.29 -9.85
CA GLU A 104 2.63 1.61 -10.56
C GLU A 104 3.97 1.92 -9.89
N ILE A 105 4.72 0.87 -9.59
CA ILE A 105 5.99 0.91 -8.89
C ILE A 105 7.06 0.38 -9.84
N ASN A 106 8.06 1.21 -10.09
CA ASN A 106 9.23 0.84 -10.88
C ASN A 106 10.47 0.96 -10.01
N CYS A 107 11.05 -0.19 -9.62
CA CYS A 107 12.28 -0.28 -8.85
C CYS A 107 13.45 -0.66 -9.79
N PRO A 108 14.29 0.32 -10.22
CA PRO A 108 15.46 0.00 -11.00
C PRO A 108 16.47 -0.81 -10.18
N THR A 109 17.23 -1.68 -10.83
CA THR A 109 18.26 -2.52 -10.18
C THR A 109 19.44 -1.74 -9.62
N VAL A 110 19.64 -0.49 -10.08
CA VAL A 110 20.81 0.34 -9.74
C VAL A 110 20.58 1.15 -8.46
N ASN A 111 19.33 1.54 -8.18
CA ASN A 111 18.96 2.34 -7.02
C ASN A 111 17.87 1.61 -6.24
N ASN A 112 18.11 1.36 -4.95
CA ASN A 112 17.15 0.68 -4.06
C ASN A 112 15.84 1.47 -3.87
N SER A 113 15.76 2.73 -4.29
CA SER A 113 14.55 3.55 -4.28
C SER A 113 13.67 3.30 -5.51
N CYS A 114 12.37 3.10 -5.30
CA CYS A 114 11.42 2.88 -6.38
C CYS A 114 10.69 4.17 -6.77
N ASN A 115 10.45 4.35 -8.07
CA ASN A 115 9.56 5.38 -8.57
C ASN A 115 8.11 4.94 -8.43
N VAL A 116 7.26 5.84 -7.95
CA VAL A 116 5.84 5.61 -7.70
C VAL A 116 5.04 6.54 -8.60
N SER A 117 4.11 6.01 -9.38
CA SER A 117 3.16 6.78 -10.19
C SER A 117 1.75 6.22 -10.05
N VAL A 118 0.74 7.06 -10.23
CA VAL A 118 -0.66 6.61 -10.26
C VAL A 118 -0.83 5.61 -11.43
N ALA A 119 -1.42 4.45 -11.15
CA ALA A 119 -1.67 3.46 -12.19
C ALA A 119 -2.72 3.99 -13.16
N LYS A 120 -2.43 3.95 -14.46
CA LYS A 120 -3.44 4.27 -15.47
C LYS A 120 -4.37 3.07 -15.58
N ARG A 121 -5.61 3.21 -15.12
CA ARG A 121 -6.65 2.23 -15.48
C ARG A 121 -6.97 2.44 -16.95
N ASP A 122 -6.53 1.50 -17.80
CA ASP A 122 -7.10 1.36 -19.12
C ASP A 122 -8.62 1.17 -18.97
N LYS A 123 -9.35 1.94 -19.77
CA LYS A 123 -10.79 2.13 -19.69
C LYS A 123 -11.54 0.88 -20.17
#